data_AF-A0A257M2G5-F1
#
_entry.id   AF-A0A257M2G5-F1
#
_cell.length_a   1.000
_cell.length_b   1.000
_cell.length_c   1.000
_cell.angle_alpha   90.00
_cell.angle_beta   90.00
_cell.angle_gamma   90.00
#
_symmetry.space_group_name_H-M   'P 1'
#
loop_
_entity.id
_entity.type
_entity.pdbx_description
1 polymer ?
#
loop_
_entity_poly.entity_id
_entity_poly.type
_entity_poly.pdbx_seq_one_letter_code
_entity_poly.pdbx_strand_id
1 'polypeptide(L)'
;MTGTTRDTIRNAPEGSEASGSGMHQGDAGSDAYDRDFALSVLAKEQDALYEIEQALQRIKKGFYGVCEMSGKKIPQARLEAIPFARLTVECQAQWEKEYGNRRYRPSNEVGFSGGNYVEDEDSETVSLDEDDD
;
A
#
# COMPACT_ATOMS: atom_id res chain seq x y z
N MET A 1 -39.40 20.19 5.09
CA MET A 1 -38.14 20.60 4.46
C MET A 1 -37.81 19.57 3.39
N THR A 2 -38.22 19.86 2.15
CA THR A 2 -38.12 19.01 0.96
C THR A 2 -36.72 19.12 0.34
N GLY A 3 -36.19 17.98 -0.10
CA GLY A 3 -34.80 17.77 -0.48
C GLY A 3 -34.32 18.49 -1.74
N THR A 4 -33.02 18.78 -1.75
CA THR A 4 -32.28 19.37 -2.87
C THR A 4 -31.45 18.28 -3.56
N THR A 5 -32.13 17.32 -4.21
CA THR A 5 -31.49 16.34 -5.10
C THR A 5 -32.16 16.43 -6.46
N ARG A 6 -31.64 17.28 -7.38
CA ARG A 6 -31.84 17.06 -8.85
C ARG A 6 -31.12 17.94 -9.90
N ASP A 7 -30.23 18.88 -9.59
CA ASP A 7 -29.76 19.82 -10.65
C ASP A 7 -28.25 19.87 -10.95
N THR A 8 -27.51 18.75 -10.86
CA THR A 8 -26.08 18.73 -11.25
C THR A 8 -25.68 17.62 -12.21
N ILE A 9 -26.57 17.18 -13.12
CA ILE A 9 -26.24 16.16 -14.15
C ILE A 9 -26.42 16.67 -15.60
N ARG A 10 -26.68 17.96 -15.84
CA ARG A 10 -26.81 18.48 -17.22
C ARG A 10 -26.01 19.75 -17.45
N ASN A 11 -24.69 19.63 -17.49
CA ASN A 11 -23.89 20.33 -18.50
C ASN A 11 -22.49 19.71 -18.60
N ALA A 12 -22.29 18.84 -19.57
CA ALA A 12 -20.97 18.45 -20.02
C ALA A 12 -20.60 19.36 -21.22
N PRO A 13 -19.53 20.17 -21.14
CA PRO A 13 -18.76 20.50 -22.32
C PRO A 13 -17.82 19.32 -22.62
N GLU A 14 -18.06 18.67 -23.75
CA GLU A 14 -17.09 17.78 -24.39
C GLU A 14 -15.77 18.53 -24.62
N GLY A 15 -14.66 17.91 -24.25
CA GLY A 15 -13.33 18.25 -24.74
C GLY A 15 -12.62 19.38 -24.00
N SER A 16 -11.84 19.04 -22.96
CA SER A 16 -10.50 19.60 -22.66
C SER A 16 -10.01 19.41 -21.21
N GLU A 17 -10.59 18.48 -20.44
CA GLU A 17 -10.10 18.12 -19.09
C GLU A 17 -8.81 17.26 -19.11
N ALA A 18 -7.93 17.44 -20.10
CA ALA A 18 -6.66 16.69 -20.24
C ALA A 18 -5.43 17.59 -20.43
N SER A 19 -5.57 18.91 -20.45
CA SER A 19 -4.44 19.82 -20.68
C SER A 19 -4.54 21.05 -19.80
N GLY A 20 -4.29 20.83 -18.51
CA GLY A 20 -4.25 21.90 -17.51
C GLY A 20 -3.18 21.70 -16.44
N SER A 21 -2.18 20.84 -16.64
CA SER A 21 -0.91 20.99 -15.91
C SER A 21 -0.42 22.40 -16.23
N GLY A 22 -0.26 23.24 -15.21
CA GLY A 22 -0.04 24.68 -15.37
C GLY A 22 1.03 24.97 -16.42
N MET A 23 0.73 25.88 -17.36
CA MET A 23 1.57 26.23 -18.52
C MET A 23 2.95 26.83 -18.14
N HIS A 24 3.29 26.87 -16.85
CA HIS A 24 4.59 27.23 -16.33
C HIS A 24 5.38 25.98 -15.91
N GLN A 25 6.65 25.91 -16.32
CA GLN A 25 7.57 24.83 -15.93
C GLN A 25 7.66 24.62 -14.40
N GLY A 26 7.34 25.64 -13.59
CA GLY A 26 7.27 25.54 -12.13
C GLY A 26 6.07 24.75 -11.61
N ASP A 27 4.92 24.82 -12.28
CA ASP A 27 3.71 24.10 -11.88
C ASP A 27 3.84 22.61 -12.22
N ALA A 28 4.44 22.28 -13.37
CA ALA A 28 4.74 20.91 -13.76
C ALA A 28 5.68 20.19 -12.76
N GLY A 29 6.63 20.91 -12.16
CA GLY A 29 7.51 20.39 -11.11
C GLY A 29 6.78 20.16 -9.79
N SER A 30 5.87 21.08 -9.42
CA SER A 30 5.07 20.98 -8.20
C SER A 30 4.07 19.80 -8.29
N ASP A 31 3.35 19.68 -9.40
CA ASP A 31 2.43 18.57 -9.65
C ASP A 31 3.14 17.20 -9.65
N ALA A 32 4.36 17.13 -10.19
CA ALA A 32 5.16 15.91 -10.15
C ALA A 32 5.55 15.53 -8.72
N TYR A 33 6.02 16.51 -7.94
CA TYR A 33 6.38 16.29 -6.53
C TYR A 33 5.17 15.83 -5.71
N ASP A 34 4.01 16.46 -5.88
CA ASP A 34 2.80 16.11 -5.12
C ASP A 34 2.32 14.69 -5.45
N ARG A 35 2.39 14.29 -6.73
CA ARG A 35 2.12 12.90 -7.13
C ARG A 35 3.10 11.92 -6.51
N ASP A 36 4.40 12.17 -6.61
CA ASP A 36 5.44 11.30 -6.06
C ASP A 36 5.30 11.18 -4.53
N PHE A 37 4.99 12.28 -3.86
CA PHE A 37 4.72 12.31 -2.43
C PHE A 37 3.50 11.44 -2.09
N ALA A 38 2.38 11.62 -2.79
CA ALA A 38 1.17 10.83 -2.58
C ALA A 38 1.42 9.33 -2.78
N LEU A 39 2.13 8.94 -3.84
CA LEU A 39 2.52 7.55 -4.09
C LEU A 39 3.40 7.00 -2.96
N SER A 40 4.33 7.80 -2.45
CA SER A 40 5.21 7.39 -1.34
C SER A 40 4.45 7.16 -0.02
N VAL A 41 3.39 7.94 0.23
CA VAL A 41 2.53 7.77 1.41
C VAL A 41 1.70 6.51 1.26
N LEU A 42 1.05 6.32 0.10
CA LEU A 42 0.25 5.12 -0.18
C LEU A 42 1.09 3.84 -0.08
N ALA A 43 2.31 3.83 -0.61
CA ALA A 43 3.20 2.68 -0.50
C ALA A 43 3.51 2.33 0.98
N LYS A 44 3.79 3.34 1.82
CA LYS A 44 4.04 3.13 3.26
C LYS A 44 2.82 2.61 4.00
N GLU A 45 1.62 3.10 3.66
CA GLU A 45 0.37 2.65 4.26
C GLU A 45 0.06 1.20 3.90
N GLN A 46 0.23 0.81 2.63
CA GLN A 46 0.07 -0.57 2.20
C GLN A 46 1.06 -1.51 2.91
N ASP A 47 2.32 -1.11 3.03
CA ASP A 47 3.32 -1.88 3.78
C ASP A 47 2.91 -2.04 5.26
N ALA A 48 2.39 -0.99 5.89
CA ALA A 48 1.92 -1.05 7.27
C ALA A 48 0.71 -2.00 7.43
N LEU A 49 -0.26 -1.94 6.51
CA LEU A 49 -1.41 -2.86 6.49
C LEU A 49 -0.96 -4.32 6.39
N TYR A 50 -0.01 -4.57 5.49
CA TYR A 50 0.56 -5.89 5.30
C TYR A 50 1.26 -6.41 6.57
N GLU A 51 2.08 -5.58 7.23
CA GLU A 51 2.75 -5.95 8.48
C GLU A 51 1.75 -6.22 9.63
N ILE A 52 0.65 -5.46 9.68
CA ILE A 52 -0.45 -5.69 10.62
C ILE A 52 -1.11 -7.05 10.35
N GLU A 53 -1.41 -7.38 9.10
CA GLU A 53 -1.99 -8.67 8.75
C GLU A 53 -1.07 -9.83 9.14
N GLN A 54 0.24 -9.70 8.88
CA GLN A 54 1.24 -10.68 9.31
C GLN A 54 1.31 -10.80 10.84
N ALA A 55 1.19 -9.69 11.57
CA ALA A 55 1.11 -9.71 13.03
C ALA A 55 -0.13 -10.47 13.52
N LEU A 56 -1.29 -10.24 12.90
CA LEU A 56 -2.52 -10.98 13.20
C LEU A 56 -2.38 -12.48 12.90
N GLN A 57 -1.74 -12.85 11.79
CA GLN A 57 -1.44 -14.26 11.49
C GLN A 57 -0.52 -14.89 12.55
N ARG A 58 0.51 -14.16 13.01
CA ARG A 58 1.41 -14.61 14.08
C ARG A 58 0.66 -14.79 15.41
N ILE A 59 -0.33 -13.96 15.71
CA ILE A 59 -1.22 -14.13 16.86
C ILE A 59 -2.01 -15.44 16.72
N LYS A 60 -2.66 -15.67 15.57
CA LYS A 60 -3.42 -16.91 15.31
C LYS A 60 -2.55 -18.17 15.44
N LYS A 61 -1.29 -18.10 15.01
CA LYS A 61 -0.32 -19.20 15.09
C LYS A 61 0.34 -19.34 16.48
N GLY A 62 0.17 -18.37 17.37
CA GLY A 62 0.75 -18.38 18.73
C GLY A 62 2.22 -17.93 18.83
N PHE A 63 2.78 -17.33 17.78
CA PHE A 63 4.18 -16.85 17.75
C PHE A 63 4.30 -15.32 17.81
N TYR A 64 3.23 -14.62 18.17
CA TYR A 64 3.26 -13.17 18.36
C TYR A 64 4.23 -12.76 19.47
N GLY A 65 4.98 -11.68 19.24
CA GLY A 65 5.97 -11.18 20.18
C GLY A 65 7.26 -12.02 20.23
N VAL A 66 7.49 -12.91 19.26
CA VAL A 66 8.76 -13.63 19.09
C VAL A 66 9.52 -13.04 17.88
N CYS A 67 10.80 -12.77 18.07
CA CYS A 67 11.69 -12.24 17.04
C CYS A 67 11.96 -13.31 15.97
N GLU A 68 11.68 -13.00 14.71
CA GLU A 68 11.87 -13.95 13.59
C GLU A 68 13.35 -14.27 13.32
N MET A 69 14.25 -13.35 13.62
CA MET A 69 15.69 -13.54 13.36
C MET A 69 16.41 -14.29 14.49
N SER A 70 16.05 -14.05 15.75
CA SER A 70 16.77 -14.60 16.91
C SER A 70 15.97 -15.57 17.76
N GLY A 71 14.65 -15.73 17.50
CA GLY A 71 13.75 -16.55 18.32
C GLY A 71 13.50 -16.03 19.74
N LYS A 72 14.00 -14.85 20.09
CA LYS A 72 13.87 -14.26 21.44
C LYS A 72 12.55 -13.49 21.56
N LYS A 73 12.05 -13.32 22.79
CA LYS A 73 10.87 -12.47 23.03
C LYS A 73 11.15 -11.00 22.72
N ILE A 74 10.22 -10.35 22.04
CA ILE A 74 10.25 -8.91 21.76
C ILE A 74 9.79 -8.17 23.03
N PRO A 75 10.51 -7.12 23.47
CA PRO A 75 10.12 -6.34 24.65
C PRO A 75 8.70 -5.80 24.54
N GLN A 76 7.92 -5.89 25.63
CA GLN A 76 6.53 -5.44 25.64
C GLN A 76 6.39 -3.95 25.29
N ALA A 77 7.23 -3.09 25.84
CA ALA A 77 7.23 -1.65 25.54
C ALA A 77 7.37 -1.36 24.03
N ARG A 78 8.06 -2.23 23.29
CA ARG A 78 8.18 -2.11 21.83
C ARG A 78 6.90 -2.54 21.12
N LEU A 79 6.23 -3.60 21.58
CA LEU A 79 4.95 -4.05 21.02
C LEU A 79 3.82 -3.07 21.34
N GLU A 80 3.89 -2.35 22.46
CA GLU A 80 2.96 -1.28 22.79
C GLU A 80 3.13 -0.07 21.88
N ALA A 81 4.37 0.27 21.52
CA ALA A 81 4.65 1.36 20.57
C ALA A 81 4.43 0.96 19.10
N ILE A 82 4.82 -0.25 18.72
CA ILE A 82 4.80 -0.79 17.35
C ILE A 82 4.29 -2.24 17.42
N PRO A 83 2.96 -2.46 17.35
CA PRO A 83 2.37 -3.78 17.58
C PRO A 83 2.73 -4.80 16.51
N PHE A 84 3.01 -4.36 15.28
CA PHE A 84 3.36 -5.27 14.18
C PHE A 84 4.87 -5.61 14.12
N ALA A 85 5.68 -5.20 15.10
CA ALA A 85 7.13 -5.44 15.07
C ALA A 85 7.50 -6.94 14.88
N ARG A 86 8.38 -7.22 13.91
CA ARG A 86 8.92 -8.57 13.62
C ARG A 86 10.19 -8.92 14.39
N LEU A 87 10.99 -7.91 14.69
CA LEU A 87 12.33 -8.06 15.26
C LEU A 87 12.48 -7.29 16.58
N THR A 88 13.42 -7.73 17.40
CA THR A 88 13.94 -6.92 18.51
C THR A 88 14.71 -5.70 17.98
N VAL A 89 14.96 -4.72 18.84
CA VAL A 89 15.75 -3.53 18.48
C VAL A 89 17.16 -3.92 18.02
N GLU A 90 17.81 -4.86 18.73
CA GLU A 90 19.14 -5.35 18.40
C GLU A 90 19.16 -6.03 17.03
N CYS A 91 18.19 -6.91 16.76
CA CYS A 91 18.08 -7.62 15.49
C CYS A 91 17.76 -6.67 14.33
N GLN A 92 16.88 -5.68 14.57
CA GLN A 92 16.59 -4.66 13.58
C GLN A 92 17.83 -3.82 13.27
N ALA A 93 18.58 -3.36 14.28
CA ALA A 93 19.79 -2.58 14.08
C ALA A 93 20.88 -3.37 13.33
N GLN A 94 21.01 -4.67 13.62
CA GLN A 94 21.92 -5.55 12.89
C GLN A 94 21.52 -5.67 11.41
N TRP A 95 20.23 -5.89 11.13
CA TRP A 95 19.70 -5.97 9.77
C TRP A 95 19.91 -4.67 9.00
N GLU A 96 19.62 -3.53 9.61
CA GLU A 96 19.80 -2.21 9.00
C GLU A 96 21.28 -1.91 8.68
N LYS A 97 22.20 -2.43 9.50
CA LYS A 97 23.64 -2.32 9.26
C LYS A 97 24.09 -3.16 8.06
N GLU A 98 23.56 -4.36 7.90
CA GLU A 98 23.98 -5.32 6.87
C GLU A 98 23.31 -5.08 5.53
N TYR A 99 22.00 -4.79 5.53
CA TYR A 99 21.17 -4.66 4.34
C TYR A 99 20.72 -3.22 4.06
N GLY A 100 21.17 -2.26 4.86
CA GLY A 100 20.78 -0.86 4.75
C GLY A 100 19.31 -0.66 5.08
N ASN A 101 18.62 0.20 4.32
CA ASN A 101 17.20 0.47 4.52
C ASN A 101 16.27 -0.58 3.88
N ARG A 102 16.77 -1.78 3.57
CA ARG A 102 15.90 -2.88 3.10
C ARG A 102 15.05 -3.36 4.26
N ARG A 103 13.75 -3.53 4.03
CA ARG A 103 12.84 -4.08 5.03
C ARG A 103 13.13 -5.56 5.27
N TYR A 104 12.90 -6.02 6.49
CA TYR A 104 12.94 -7.44 6.84
C TYR A 104 11.60 -8.08 6.40
N ARG A 105 11.52 -8.45 5.11
CA ARG A 105 10.38 -9.14 4.51
C ARG A 105 10.88 -10.37 3.77
N PRO A 106 10.32 -11.56 3.96
CA PRO A 106 10.71 -12.73 3.19
C PRO A 106 10.31 -12.54 1.72
N SER A 107 11.14 -13.05 0.81
CA SER A 107 11.06 -12.80 -0.64
C SER A 107 9.81 -13.37 -1.33
N ASN A 108 8.99 -14.14 -0.63
CA ASN A 108 7.82 -14.84 -1.19
C ASN A 108 6.48 -14.10 -0.94
N GLU A 109 6.49 -12.93 -0.29
CA GLU A 109 5.25 -12.29 0.12
C GLU A 109 4.93 -11.07 -0.76
N VAL A 110 3.78 -11.12 -1.44
CA VAL A 110 3.32 -10.14 -2.44
C VAL A 110 3.07 -8.78 -1.79
N GLY A 111 3.78 -7.76 -2.25
CA GLY A 111 3.51 -6.38 -1.87
C GLY A 111 3.95 -5.41 -2.96
N PHE A 112 3.53 -4.16 -2.83
CA PHE A 112 3.61 -3.14 -3.87
C PHE A 112 5.02 -2.93 -4.45
N SER A 113 6.07 -3.20 -3.67
CA SER A 113 7.47 -3.10 -4.13
C SER A 113 7.97 -4.27 -4.98
N GLY A 114 7.12 -5.27 -5.28
CA GLY A 114 7.51 -6.48 -5.99
C GLY A 114 6.29 -7.19 -6.56
N GLY A 115 5.72 -6.63 -7.63
CA GLY A 115 4.68 -7.29 -8.40
C GLY A 115 5.23 -8.52 -9.10
N ASN A 116 4.87 -9.70 -8.60
CA ASN A 116 4.38 -10.74 -9.49
C ASN A 116 2.87 -10.54 -9.54
N TYR A 117 2.38 -10.08 -10.70
CA TYR A 117 0.98 -10.30 -11.05
C TYR A 117 0.83 -11.83 -11.14
N VAL A 118 0.21 -12.44 -10.15
CA VAL A 118 -0.34 -13.78 -10.34
C VAL A 118 -1.54 -13.54 -11.24
N GLU A 119 -1.47 -13.99 -12.48
CA GLU A 119 -2.65 -14.13 -13.32
C GLU A 119 -3.55 -15.11 -12.57
N ASP A 120 -4.61 -14.59 -11.93
CA ASP A 120 -5.67 -15.44 -11.42
C ASP A 120 -6.29 -16.13 -12.64
N GLU A 121 -5.92 -17.39 -12.91
CA GLU A 121 -6.48 -18.22 -13.99
C GLU A 121 -8.00 -18.49 -13.83
N ASP A 122 -8.60 -17.97 -12.76
CA ASP A 122 -10.01 -18.17 -12.39
C ASP A 122 -10.91 -16.94 -12.66
N SER A 123 -10.45 -15.89 -13.37
CA SER A 123 -11.37 -14.83 -13.79
C SER A 123 -12.18 -15.28 -15.01
N GLU A 124 -13.40 -15.76 -14.77
CA GLU A 124 -14.38 -16.01 -15.84
C GLU A 124 -14.50 -14.76 -16.72
N THR A 125 -14.07 -14.88 -17.98
CA THR A 125 -14.26 -13.85 -18.99
C THR A 125 -15.76 -13.73 -19.23
N VAL A 126 -16.37 -12.66 -18.73
CA VAL A 126 -17.76 -12.35 -19.07
C VAL A 126 -17.77 -11.91 -20.53
N SER A 127 -18.20 -12.80 -21.42
CA SER A 127 -18.45 -12.48 -22.81
C SER A 127 -19.54 -11.41 -22.86
N LEU A 128 -19.16 -10.20 -23.27
CA LEU A 128 -20.13 -9.20 -23.71
C LEU A 128 -20.66 -9.71 -25.05
N ASP A 129 -21.85 -10.29 -25.04
CA ASP A 129 -22.60 -10.55 -26.25
C ASP A 129 -22.79 -9.22 -26.97
N GLU A 130 -22.17 -9.09 -28.14
CA GLU A 130 -22.48 -8.06 -29.11
C GLU A 130 -23.89 -8.36 -29.66
N ASP A 131 -24.91 -7.78 -29.01
CA ASP A 131 -26.24 -7.73 -29.60
C ASP A 131 -26.20 -6.73 -30.79
N ASP A 132 -26.04 -7.33 -31.97
CA ASP A 132 -26.43 -6.83 -33.30
C ASP A 132 -27.90 -6.33 -33.28
N ASP A 133 -28.13 -5.04 -33.53
CA ASP A 133 -29.25 -4.49 -34.33
C ASP A 133 -29.10 -2.96 -34.57
#